data_AF-A0A1H9H4V6-F1
#
_entry.id   AF-A0A1H9H4V6-F1
#
_cell.length_a   1.000
_cell.length_b   1.000
_cell.length_c   1.000
_cell.angle_alpha   90.00
_cell.angle_beta   90.00
_cell.angle_gamma   90.00
#
_symmetry.space_group_name_H-M   'P 1'
#
loop_
_entity.id
_entity.type
_entity.pdbx_description
1 polymer ?
#
loop_
_entity_poly.entity_id
_entity_poly.type
_entity_poly.pdbx_seq_one_letter_code
_entity_poly.pdbx_strand_id
1 'polypeptide(L)'
;MNKHMREPMTPTREQAEDALRLLRSWAGDAAPEEVADLDPLLSRLVPGAVQSNYPALARAYPEDFAVDDSYRASMPDLQNGPSSLIRGAKAQIQHVGISNFRLPIRFHTRDNGDLTLETSVTGTVSLEAEKKGINMSRIMRTFYGYAEETFSFDVMIKALDAYITDLESFDARIQMRFSFPMKIESLRSGLSGYQYYDIALEVVERDGVRQKIVHLDYVYSSTCPCSLELSEHARQFRGQLATPHSQRSVARLSAVIAPDTPILWFEDLVELARSAVPTETQVMVKREDEQAFAELNAANPIFVEDAARLFTQALEADQRIGDFRVVASHQESLHSHDAVSVLTRGPTFESTSLDPRLFASLFHVG
;
A
#
# COMPACT_ATOMS: atom_id res chain seq x y z
N MET A 1 -33.94 -26.50 20.60
CA MET A 1 -34.91 -25.72 19.80
C MET A 1 -34.62 -26.02 18.34
N ASN A 2 -35.42 -26.93 17.76
CA ASN A 2 -35.14 -27.59 16.49
C ASN A 2 -35.24 -26.62 15.31
N LYS A 3 -34.18 -26.54 14.50
CA LYS A 3 -34.27 -26.03 13.12
C LYS A 3 -35.09 -27.03 12.32
N HIS A 4 -36.34 -26.71 12.02
CA HIS A 4 -37.07 -27.42 10.97
C HIS A 4 -36.37 -27.12 9.63
N MET A 5 -35.67 -28.12 9.09
CA MET A 5 -35.41 -28.20 7.66
C MET A 5 -36.76 -28.16 6.95
N ARG A 6 -37.06 -27.08 6.21
CA ARG A 6 -38.18 -27.09 5.26
C ARG A 6 -37.85 -28.13 4.20
N GLU A 7 -38.69 -29.14 4.06
CA GLU A 7 -38.67 -30.03 2.89
C GLU A 7 -38.77 -29.17 1.62
N PRO A 8 -38.06 -29.52 0.54
CA PRO A 8 -38.23 -28.85 -0.74
C PRO A 8 -39.63 -29.18 -1.27
N MET A 9 -40.58 -28.28 -1.06
CA MET A 9 -41.88 -28.37 -1.72
C MET A 9 -41.67 -28.14 -3.21
N THR A 10 -41.71 -29.21 -4.00
CA THR A 10 -41.86 -29.10 -5.45
C THR A 10 -43.21 -28.43 -5.72
N PRO A 11 -43.26 -27.24 -6.36
CA PRO A 11 -44.52 -26.56 -6.62
C PRO A 11 -45.45 -27.42 -7.46
N THR A 12 -46.76 -27.30 -7.22
CA THR A 12 -47.75 -27.94 -8.11
C THR A 12 -47.71 -27.30 -9.49
N ARG A 13 -48.20 -28.01 -10.51
CA ARG A 13 -48.24 -27.49 -11.89
C ARG A 13 -48.98 -26.16 -11.99
N GLU A 14 -50.10 -26.04 -11.29
CA GLU A 14 -50.91 -24.82 -11.22
C GLU A 14 -50.12 -23.65 -10.63
N GLN A 15 -49.37 -23.88 -9.54
CA GLN A 15 -48.50 -22.87 -8.94
C GLN A 15 -47.36 -22.44 -9.87
N ALA A 16 -46.81 -23.37 -10.65
CA ALA A 16 -45.78 -23.05 -11.65
C ALA A 16 -46.35 -22.23 -12.83
N GLU A 17 -47.56 -22.55 -13.29
CA GLU A 17 -48.27 -21.80 -14.34
C GLU A 17 -48.63 -20.38 -13.89
N ASP A 18 -49.01 -20.20 -12.63
CA ASP A 18 -49.27 -18.89 -12.02
C ASP A 18 -48.00 -18.05 -11.91
N ALA A 19 -46.90 -18.64 -11.41
CA ALA A 19 -45.61 -17.97 -11.33
C ALA A 19 -45.11 -17.55 -12.73
N LEU A 20 -45.29 -18.40 -13.74
CA LEU A 20 -44.95 -18.10 -15.12
C LEU A 20 -45.76 -16.92 -15.67
N ARG A 21 -47.07 -16.85 -15.39
CA ARG A 21 -47.91 -15.72 -15.81
C ARG A 21 -47.49 -14.40 -15.15
N LEU A 22 -47.19 -14.44 -13.85
CA LEU A 22 -46.73 -13.27 -13.10
C LEU A 22 -45.41 -12.73 -13.67
N LEU A 23 -44.42 -13.62 -13.86
CA LEU A 23 -43.13 -13.24 -14.43
C LEU A 23 -43.24 -12.71 -15.86
N ARG A 24 -44.15 -13.27 -16.68
CA ARG A 24 -44.44 -12.77 -18.03
C ARG A 24 -45.04 -11.38 -18.03
N SER A 25 -46.02 -11.12 -17.16
CA SER A 25 -46.65 -9.80 -17.04
C SER A 25 -45.62 -8.76 -16.61
N TRP A 26 -44.87 -9.07 -15.56
CA TRP A 26 -43.85 -8.17 -15.05
C TRP A 26 -42.75 -7.89 -16.09
N ALA A 27 -42.21 -8.92 -16.75
CA ALA A 27 -41.17 -8.74 -17.77
C ALA A 27 -41.66 -8.02 -19.04
N GLY A 28 -42.98 -7.96 -19.28
CA GLY A 28 -43.56 -7.19 -20.37
C GLY A 28 -43.66 -5.69 -20.09
N ASP A 29 -43.81 -5.31 -18.80
CA ASP A 29 -43.98 -3.91 -18.37
C ASP A 29 -42.68 -3.28 -17.84
N ALA A 30 -41.74 -4.09 -17.33
CA ALA A 30 -40.48 -3.63 -16.76
C ALA A 30 -39.48 -3.14 -17.83
N ALA A 31 -38.61 -2.21 -17.45
CA ALA A 31 -37.53 -1.77 -18.34
C ALA A 31 -36.59 -2.96 -18.65
N PRO A 32 -36.01 -3.06 -19.87
CA PRO A 32 -35.12 -4.16 -20.23
C PRO A 32 -33.95 -4.38 -19.26
N GLU A 33 -33.48 -3.29 -18.64
CA GLU A 33 -32.41 -3.27 -17.64
C GLU A 33 -32.83 -3.95 -16.33
N GLU A 34 -34.07 -3.76 -15.87
CA GLU A 34 -34.61 -4.39 -14.66
C GLU A 34 -34.83 -5.90 -14.87
N VAL A 35 -35.30 -6.29 -16.05
CA VAL A 35 -35.44 -7.71 -16.44
C VAL A 35 -34.07 -8.40 -16.46
N ALA A 36 -33.04 -7.72 -17.00
CA ALA A 36 -31.69 -8.25 -17.07
C ALA A 36 -31.00 -8.39 -15.70
N ASP A 37 -31.33 -7.53 -14.73
CA ASP A 37 -30.74 -7.61 -13.37
C ASP A 37 -31.32 -8.78 -12.55
N LEU A 38 -32.61 -9.12 -12.74
CA LEU A 38 -33.24 -10.25 -12.04
C LEU A 38 -32.78 -11.61 -12.59
N ASP A 39 -32.98 -11.86 -13.89
CA ASP A 39 -32.39 -12.97 -14.63
C ASP A 39 -32.57 -12.69 -16.15
N PRO A 40 -31.47 -12.61 -16.94
CA PRO A 40 -31.54 -12.37 -18.38
C PRO A 40 -32.44 -13.36 -19.15
N LEU A 41 -32.67 -14.57 -18.62
CA LEU A 41 -33.54 -15.57 -19.21
C LEU A 41 -35.03 -15.20 -19.13
N LEU A 42 -35.44 -14.27 -18.26
CA LEU A 42 -36.83 -13.81 -18.15
C LEU A 42 -37.30 -13.08 -19.40
N SER A 43 -36.39 -12.43 -20.13
CA SER A 43 -36.67 -11.84 -21.45
C SER A 43 -37.24 -12.86 -22.45
N ARG A 44 -36.94 -14.16 -22.28
CA ARG A 44 -37.44 -15.26 -23.12
C ARG A 44 -38.88 -15.64 -22.83
N LEU A 45 -39.45 -15.19 -21.70
CA LEU A 45 -40.81 -15.53 -21.31
C LEU A 45 -41.85 -14.67 -22.03
N VAL A 46 -41.47 -13.50 -22.56
CA VAL A 46 -42.36 -12.56 -23.26
C VAL A 46 -42.74 -13.10 -24.65
N PRO A 47 -44.05 -13.32 -24.92
CA PRO A 47 -44.50 -13.82 -26.23
C PRO A 47 -44.19 -12.83 -27.37
N GLY A 48 -43.56 -13.31 -28.44
CA GLY A 48 -43.23 -12.49 -29.62
C GLY A 48 -41.83 -11.89 -29.64
N ALA A 49 -41.05 -12.04 -28.56
CA ALA A 49 -39.62 -11.71 -28.57
C ALA A 49 -38.86 -12.74 -29.43
N VAL A 50 -37.98 -12.26 -30.31
CA VAL A 50 -37.13 -13.11 -31.15
C VAL A 50 -36.25 -13.97 -30.25
N GLN A 51 -36.49 -15.29 -30.27
CA GLN A 51 -35.62 -16.25 -29.58
C GLN A 51 -34.27 -16.30 -30.30
N SER A 52 -33.33 -15.46 -29.87
CA SER A 52 -31.94 -15.61 -30.27
C SER A 52 -31.39 -16.83 -29.54
N ASN A 53 -31.30 -17.96 -30.24
CA ASN A 53 -30.45 -19.06 -29.79
C ASN A 53 -29.04 -18.49 -29.62
N TYR A 54 -28.43 -18.74 -28.46
CA TYR A 54 -27.05 -18.29 -28.21
C TYR A 54 -26.17 -18.81 -29.34
N PRO A 55 -25.41 -17.95 -30.03
CA PRO A 55 -24.73 -18.34 -31.26
C PRO A 55 -23.70 -19.44 -30.97
N ALA A 56 -23.49 -20.33 -31.95
CA ALA A 56 -22.38 -21.26 -31.90
C ALA A 56 -21.07 -20.46 -31.87
N LEU A 57 -20.30 -20.58 -30.79
CA LEU A 57 -19.06 -19.85 -30.61
C LEU A 57 -17.93 -20.52 -31.40
N ALA A 58 -17.15 -19.73 -32.15
CA ALA A 58 -15.95 -20.20 -32.80
C ALA A 58 -14.88 -20.55 -31.73
N ARG A 59 -14.17 -21.67 -31.92
CA ARG A 59 -13.03 -22.05 -31.06
C ARG A 59 -11.68 -21.55 -31.57
N ALA A 60 -11.62 -21.13 -32.83
CA ALA A 60 -10.42 -20.56 -33.43
C ALA A 60 -10.32 -19.08 -33.05
N TYR A 61 -9.12 -18.65 -32.64
CA TYR A 61 -8.81 -17.24 -32.49
C TYR A 61 -8.69 -16.60 -33.89
N PRO A 62 -9.42 -15.51 -34.19
CA PRO A 62 -9.39 -14.91 -35.52
C PRO A 62 -8.15 -14.02 -35.67
N GLU A 63 -7.04 -14.61 -36.13
CA GLU A 63 -5.75 -13.91 -36.32
C GLU A 63 -5.84 -12.67 -37.21
N ASP A 64 -6.73 -12.69 -38.21
CA ASP A 64 -6.90 -11.58 -39.18
C ASP A 64 -7.92 -10.53 -38.74
N PHE A 65 -8.53 -10.67 -37.56
CA PHE A 65 -9.52 -9.72 -37.07
C PHE A 65 -8.86 -8.44 -36.55
N ALA A 66 -9.05 -7.34 -37.27
CA ALA A 66 -8.65 -6.01 -36.85
C ALA A 66 -9.85 -5.20 -36.34
N VAL A 67 -9.68 -4.55 -35.19
CA VAL A 67 -10.71 -3.67 -34.62
C VAL A 67 -10.64 -2.30 -35.28
N ASP A 68 -11.70 -1.92 -36.00
CA ASP A 68 -11.91 -0.55 -36.45
C ASP A 68 -12.72 0.28 -35.43
N ASP A 69 -12.85 1.58 -35.68
CA ASP A 69 -13.56 2.48 -34.78
C ASP A 69 -15.07 2.18 -34.69
N SER A 70 -15.66 1.66 -35.77
CA SER A 70 -17.09 1.30 -35.81
C SER A 70 -17.39 0.10 -34.92
N TYR A 71 -16.54 -0.93 -34.98
CA TYR A 71 -16.64 -2.11 -34.12
C TYR A 71 -16.35 -1.74 -32.67
N ARG A 72 -15.34 -0.89 -32.41
CA ARG A 72 -15.05 -0.41 -31.06
C ARG A 72 -16.23 0.33 -30.44
N ALA A 73 -16.90 1.20 -31.19
CA ALA A 73 -18.10 1.92 -30.74
C ALA A 73 -19.30 0.99 -30.48
N SER A 74 -19.35 -0.18 -31.13
CA SER A 74 -20.40 -1.18 -30.89
C SER A 74 -20.21 -1.99 -29.61
N MET A 75 -19.01 -1.96 -29.01
CA MET A 75 -18.72 -2.73 -27.79
C MET A 75 -19.45 -2.14 -26.58
N PRO A 76 -19.98 -2.99 -25.68
CA PRO A 76 -20.64 -2.53 -24.47
C PRO A 76 -19.63 -1.92 -23.49
N ASP A 77 -19.93 -0.74 -22.96
CA ASP A 77 -19.16 -0.06 -21.93
C ASP A 77 -19.96 -0.02 -20.61
N LEU A 78 -19.84 -1.10 -19.83
CA LEU A 78 -20.55 -1.20 -18.55
C LEU A 78 -20.02 -0.23 -17.49
N GLN A 79 -18.80 0.29 -17.65
CA GLN A 79 -18.21 1.19 -16.65
C GLN A 79 -18.81 2.59 -16.74
N ASN A 80 -19.11 3.03 -17.96
CA ASN A 80 -19.84 4.26 -18.25
C ASN A 80 -21.36 4.04 -18.42
N GLY A 81 -21.86 2.87 -18.00
CA GLY A 81 -23.29 2.53 -18.05
C GLY A 81 -24.13 3.32 -17.04
N PRO A 82 -25.47 3.28 -17.17
CA PRO A 82 -26.37 4.07 -16.33
C PRO A 82 -26.24 3.71 -14.84
N SER A 83 -26.49 4.71 -13.99
CA SER A 83 -26.43 4.56 -12.52
C SER A 83 -27.46 3.56 -11.97
N SER A 84 -28.47 3.16 -12.76
CA SER A 84 -29.40 2.07 -12.47
C SER A 84 -28.70 0.72 -12.28
N LEU A 85 -27.53 0.53 -12.88
CA LEU A 85 -26.76 -0.70 -12.79
C LEU A 85 -25.82 -0.75 -11.57
N ILE A 86 -25.84 0.27 -10.69
CA ILE A 86 -25.06 0.29 -9.44
C ILE A 86 -25.72 -0.65 -8.43
N ARG A 87 -24.91 -1.52 -7.82
CA ARG A 87 -25.37 -2.45 -6.78
C ARG A 87 -24.92 -1.95 -5.41
N GLY A 88 -25.85 -1.88 -4.46
CA GLY A 88 -25.60 -1.46 -3.10
C GLY A 88 -25.91 0.01 -2.85
N ALA A 89 -25.37 0.55 -1.76
CA ALA A 89 -25.58 1.95 -1.42
C ALA A 89 -24.87 2.86 -2.43
N LYS A 90 -25.55 3.93 -2.85
CA LYS A 90 -24.95 5.02 -3.63
C LYS A 90 -24.12 5.87 -2.68
N ALA A 91 -22.89 5.44 -2.44
CA ALA A 91 -21.94 6.09 -1.56
C ALA A 91 -20.69 6.45 -2.35
N GLN A 92 -20.08 7.58 -2.02
CA GLN A 92 -18.78 7.96 -2.55
C GLN A 92 -17.74 6.92 -2.09
N ILE A 93 -16.95 6.43 -3.04
CA ILE A 93 -15.80 5.58 -2.74
C ILE A 93 -14.58 6.50 -2.66
N GLN A 94 -13.89 6.52 -1.52
CA GLN A 94 -12.74 7.41 -1.31
C GLN A 94 -11.51 6.93 -2.09
N HIS A 95 -11.35 5.61 -2.24
CA HIS A 95 -10.23 5.01 -2.97
C HIS A 95 -10.68 3.82 -3.81
N VAL A 96 -10.54 3.95 -5.13
CA VAL A 96 -10.67 2.86 -6.10
C VAL A 96 -9.56 2.98 -7.14
N GLY A 97 -8.98 1.85 -7.55
CA GLY A 97 -7.81 1.87 -8.42
C GLY A 97 -7.10 0.53 -8.52
N ILE A 98 -5.81 0.60 -8.82
CA ILE A 98 -4.90 -0.54 -8.94
C ILE A 98 -3.87 -0.51 -7.82
N SER A 99 -3.43 -1.69 -7.40
CA SER A 99 -2.42 -1.86 -6.37
C SER A 99 -1.37 -2.86 -6.81
N ASN A 100 -0.12 -2.59 -6.45
CA ASN A 100 1.02 -3.49 -6.61
C ASN A 100 1.35 -3.88 -8.06
N PHE A 101 1.20 -2.96 -9.02
CA PHE A 101 1.78 -3.16 -10.36
C PHE A 101 3.27 -2.81 -10.33
N ARG A 102 4.10 -3.45 -11.15
CA ARG A 102 5.57 -3.30 -11.08
C ARG A 102 6.12 -2.65 -12.34
N LEU A 103 7.01 -1.67 -12.16
CA LEU A 103 7.74 -1.01 -13.23
C LEU A 103 9.23 -0.89 -12.88
N PRO A 104 10.14 -0.98 -13.87
CA PRO A 104 11.52 -0.54 -13.70
C PRO A 104 11.56 0.99 -13.73
N ILE A 105 11.94 1.61 -12.61
CA ILE A 105 11.97 3.08 -12.48
C ILE A 105 13.41 3.53 -12.22
N ARG A 106 13.83 4.59 -12.89
CA ARG A 106 15.16 5.20 -12.73
C ARG A 106 15.14 6.24 -11.60
N PHE A 107 15.96 6.07 -10.57
CA PHE A 107 16.11 6.99 -9.45
C PHE A 107 17.48 7.67 -9.48
N HIS A 108 17.52 8.93 -9.08
CA HIS A 108 18.77 9.65 -8.80
C HIS A 108 19.24 9.38 -7.38
N THR A 109 20.55 9.32 -7.21
CA THR A 109 21.24 9.26 -5.91
C THR A 109 21.89 10.61 -5.59
N ARG A 110 22.18 10.86 -4.31
CA ARG A 110 22.76 12.13 -3.86
C ARG A 110 24.09 12.45 -4.53
N ASP A 111 24.90 11.42 -4.82
CA ASP A 111 26.22 11.55 -5.45
C ASP A 111 26.15 11.56 -6.99
N ASN A 112 24.99 11.95 -7.56
CA ASN A 112 24.75 12.11 -9.00
C ASN A 112 24.92 10.80 -9.82
N GLY A 113 24.65 9.65 -9.19
CA GLY A 113 24.48 8.37 -9.86
C GLY A 113 23.00 8.07 -10.16
N ASP A 114 22.75 7.20 -11.14
CA ASP A 114 21.41 6.72 -11.51
C ASP A 114 21.26 5.22 -11.21
N LEU A 115 20.10 4.82 -10.74
CA LEU A 115 19.76 3.43 -10.42
C LEU A 115 18.41 3.06 -11.02
N THR A 116 18.31 1.94 -11.72
CA THR A 116 17.01 1.38 -12.13
C THR A 116 16.56 0.34 -11.12
N LEU A 117 15.44 0.56 -10.44
CA LEU A 117 14.90 -0.32 -9.42
C LEU A 117 13.52 -0.85 -9.83
N GLU A 118 13.25 -2.12 -9.53
CA GLU A 118 11.88 -2.63 -9.57
C GLU A 118 11.05 -1.88 -8.53
N THR A 119 10.00 -1.22 -8.98
CA THR A 119 9.14 -0.37 -8.14
C THR A 119 7.70 -0.85 -8.23
N SER A 120 7.13 -1.15 -7.06
CA SER A 120 5.70 -1.44 -6.90
C SER A 120 4.92 -0.13 -6.83
N VAL A 121 3.88 0.01 -7.63
CA VAL A 121 3.09 1.23 -7.71
C VAL A 121 1.62 0.91 -7.41
N THR A 122 0.99 1.83 -6.69
CA THR A 122 -0.43 1.79 -6.33
C THR A 122 -1.03 3.15 -6.66
N GLY A 123 -2.09 3.17 -7.46
CA GLY A 123 -2.75 4.41 -7.91
C GLY A 123 -4.24 4.30 -7.68
N THR A 124 -4.82 5.24 -6.94
CA THR A 124 -6.24 5.25 -6.56
C THR A 124 -6.84 6.65 -6.67
N VAL A 125 -8.13 6.74 -6.97
CA VAL A 125 -8.92 7.98 -6.99
C VAL A 125 -10.20 7.82 -6.18
N SER A 126 -10.83 8.95 -5.87
CA SER A 126 -12.23 8.96 -5.45
C SER A 126 -13.18 8.63 -6.60
N LEU A 127 -14.34 8.06 -6.27
CA LEU A 127 -15.43 7.82 -7.21
C LEU A 127 -16.74 8.33 -6.60
N GLU A 128 -17.42 9.20 -7.35
CA GLU A 128 -18.73 9.74 -6.99
C GLU A 128 -19.80 8.63 -6.87
N ALA A 129 -20.82 8.86 -6.03
CA ALA A 129 -21.85 7.87 -5.70
C ALA A 129 -22.71 7.45 -6.91
N GLU A 130 -22.78 8.29 -7.93
CA GLU A 130 -23.56 8.12 -9.15
C GLU A 130 -22.78 7.45 -10.29
N LYS A 131 -21.45 7.33 -10.16
CA LYS A 131 -20.58 6.68 -11.15
C LYS A 131 -20.44 5.19 -10.81
N LYS A 132 -20.62 4.31 -11.81
CA LYS A 132 -20.57 2.86 -11.60
C LYS A 132 -19.15 2.31 -11.40
N GLY A 133 -18.16 2.91 -12.04
CA GLY A 133 -16.77 2.46 -11.91
C GLY A 133 -15.80 3.37 -12.63
N ILE A 134 -14.51 3.09 -12.46
CA ILE A 134 -13.42 3.75 -13.18
C ILE A 134 -12.87 2.84 -14.28
N ASN A 135 -12.27 3.45 -15.30
CA ASN A 135 -11.52 2.70 -16.30
C ASN A 135 -10.12 2.35 -15.77
N MET A 136 -10.00 1.18 -15.16
CA MET A 136 -8.76 0.68 -14.54
C MET A 136 -7.55 0.63 -15.50
N SER A 137 -7.78 0.38 -16.79
CA SER A 137 -6.71 0.32 -17.78
C SER A 137 -6.12 1.69 -18.11
N ARG A 138 -6.88 2.78 -17.93
CA ARG A 138 -6.38 4.16 -18.11
C ARG A 138 -5.26 4.44 -17.11
N ILE A 139 -5.46 4.03 -15.85
CA ILE A 139 -4.47 4.20 -14.78
C ILE A 139 -3.10 3.69 -15.23
N MET A 140 -3.05 2.44 -15.69
CA MET A 140 -1.80 1.82 -16.15
C MET A 140 -1.17 2.59 -17.31
N ARG A 141 -1.96 2.96 -18.32
CA ARG A 141 -1.45 3.67 -19.50
C ARG A 141 -0.85 5.03 -19.15
N THR A 142 -1.50 5.77 -18.24
CA THR A 142 -0.96 7.04 -17.74
C THR A 142 0.41 6.82 -17.10
N PHE A 143 0.56 5.82 -16.23
CA PHE A 143 1.86 5.51 -15.61
C PHE A 143 2.94 5.08 -16.61
N TYR A 144 2.60 4.24 -17.59
CA TYR A 144 3.54 3.84 -18.64
C TYR A 144 4.00 5.02 -19.50
N GLY A 145 3.18 6.06 -19.65
CA GLY A 145 3.57 7.29 -20.34
C GLY A 145 4.73 8.03 -19.67
N TYR A 146 4.91 7.86 -18.36
CA TYR A 146 5.95 8.52 -17.55
C TYR A 146 7.02 7.55 -17.02
N ALA A 147 6.85 6.23 -17.21
CA ALA A 147 7.72 5.21 -16.62
C ALA A 147 9.18 5.30 -17.10
N GLU A 148 9.39 5.78 -18.33
CA GLU A 148 10.71 5.97 -18.91
C GLU A 148 11.34 7.31 -18.51
N GLU A 149 10.65 8.22 -17.80
CA GLU A 149 11.28 9.42 -17.26
C GLU A 149 12.13 9.09 -16.04
N THR A 150 13.21 9.85 -15.80
CA THR A 150 13.95 9.71 -14.54
C THR A 150 13.10 10.25 -13.40
N PHE A 151 12.95 9.45 -12.35
CA PHE A 151 12.03 9.68 -11.26
C PHE A 151 12.31 10.99 -10.53
N SER A 152 11.21 11.70 -10.25
CA SER A 152 11.13 12.76 -9.26
C SER A 152 9.68 12.84 -8.75
N PHE A 153 9.47 13.55 -7.64
CA PHE A 153 8.11 13.88 -7.21
C PHE A 153 7.33 14.65 -8.29
N ASP A 154 8.01 15.40 -9.16
CA ASP A 154 7.34 16.14 -10.24
C ASP A 154 6.83 15.19 -11.33
N VAL A 155 7.52 14.06 -11.58
CA VAL A 155 7.00 12.99 -12.46
C VAL A 155 5.77 12.33 -11.85
N MET A 156 5.80 12.01 -10.54
CA MET A 156 4.62 11.49 -9.84
C MET A 156 3.44 12.47 -9.90
N ILE A 157 3.72 13.76 -9.75
CA ILE A 157 2.75 14.84 -9.86
C ILE A 157 2.12 14.87 -11.24
N LYS A 158 2.92 14.88 -12.32
CA LYS A 158 2.39 14.85 -13.70
C LYS A 158 1.54 13.61 -13.94
N ALA A 159 1.98 12.44 -13.44
CA ALA A 159 1.20 11.22 -13.52
C ALA A 159 -0.12 11.33 -12.74
N LEU A 160 -0.12 11.97 -11.57
CA LEU A 160 -1.32 12.23 -10.77
C LEU A 160 -2.26 13.22 -11.46
N ASP A 161 -1.75 14.30 -12.06
CA ASP A 161 -2.53 15.32 -12.77
C ASP A 161 -3.23 14.73 -14.00
N ALA A 162 -2.49 13.95 -14.79
CA ALA A 162 -3.05 13.20 -15.91
C ALA A 162 -4.10 12.20 -15.41
N TYR A 163 -3.86 11.59 -14.26
CA TYR A 163 -4.78 10.63 -13.66
C TYR A 163 -6.10 11.26 -13.17
N ILE A 164 -6.02 12.43 -12.54
CA ILE A 164 -7.18 13.24 -12.12
C ILE A 164 -7.99 13.69 -13.34
N THR A 165 -7.30 14.19 -14.36
CA THR A 165 -7.92 14.72 -15.58
C THR A 165 -8.65 13.62 -16.36
N ASP A 166 -8.01 12.46 -16.55
CA ASP A 166 -8.56 11.34 -17.33
C ASP A 166 -9.80 10.68 -16.71
N LEU A 167 -9.96 10.80 -15.38
CA LEU A 167 -11.06 10.18 -14.63
C LEU A 167 -12.08 11.18 -14.07
N GLU A 168 -11.85 12.48 -14.24
CA GLU A 168 -12.71 13.55 -13.69
C GLU A 168 -13.00 13.32 -12.19
N SER A 169 -11.94 13.11 -11.40
CA SER A 169 -12.00 12.87 -9.95
C SER A 169 -11.51 14.10 -9.17
N PHE A 170 -11.94 14.23 -7.91
CA PHE A 170 -11.49 15.30 -7.01
C PHE A 170 -10.25 14.92 -6.20
N ASP A 171 -10.22 13.69 -5.67
CA ASP A 171 -9.11 13.21 -4.87
C ASP A 171 -8.37 12.08 -5.59
N ALA A 172 -7.04 12.06 -5.43
CA ALA A 172 -6.19 11.03 -6.00
C ALA A 172 -4.95 10.76 -5.15
N ARG A 173 -4.45 9.53 -5.22
CA ARG A 173 -3.26 9.08 -4.51
C ARG A 173 -2.43 8.17 -5.39
N ILE A 174 -1.13 8.42 -5.41
CA ILE A 174 -0.13 7.54 -6.01
C ILE A 174 0.92 7.20 -4.96
N GLN A 175 1.22 5.92 -4.82
CA GLN A 175 2.28 5.41 -3.96
C GLN A 175 3.24 4.52 -4.77
N MET A 176 4.53 4.71 -4.59
CA MET A 176 5.61 3.93 -5.19
C MET A 176 6.49 3.33 -4.10
N ARG A 177 6.75 2.04 -4.14
CA ARG A 177 7.55 1.30 -3.14
C ARG A 177 8.69 0.56 -3.81
N PHE A 178 9.89 0.69 -3.27
CA PHE A 178 11.10 0.09 -3.82
C PHE A 178 12.12 -0.15 -2.71
N SER A 179 13.11 -0.99 -3.01
CA SER A 179 14.21 -1.31 -2.09
C SER A 179 15.47 -0.57 -2.56
N PHE A 180 15.86 0.47 -1.82
CA PHE A 180 16.94 1.38 -2.18
C PHE A 180 18.30 0.89 -1.65
N PRO A 181 19.31 0.67 -2.50
CA PRO A 181 20.62 0.21 -2.05
C PRO A 181 21.53 1.37 -1.63
N MET A 182 22.18 1.26 -0.47
CA MET A 182 23.33 2.11 -0.11
C MET A 182 24.53 1.26 0.26
N LYS A 183 25.72 1.70 -0.13
CA LYS A 183 26.97 1.04 0.26
C LYS A 183 27.40 1.52 1.64
N ILE A 184 27.49 0.60 2.59
CA ILE A 184 27.82 0.87 4.01
C ILE A 184 29.15 0.21 4.36
N GLU A 185 30.00 0.95 5.08
CA GLU A 185 31.26 0.44 5.63
C GLU A 185 31.04 -0.21 7.01
N SER A 186 31.80 -1.25 7.29
CA SER A 186 31.78 -1.99 8.56
C SER A 186 32.47 -1.19 9.65
N LEU A 187 32.09 -1.40 10.91
CA LEU A 187 32.53 -0.57 12.05
C LEU A 187 34.06 -0.47 12.24
N ARG A 188 34.83 -1.52 11.95
CA ARG A 188 36.28 -1.57 12.21
C ARG A 188 37.11 -2.19 11.08
N SER A 189 36.60 -3.18 10.36
CA SER A 189 37.41 -3.95 9.40
C SER A 189 37.67 -3.25 8.06
N GLY A 190 36.98 -2.14 7.79
CA GLY A 190 37.01 -1.43 6.50
C GLY A 190 36.34 -2.20 5.35
N LEU A 191 35.64 -3.29 5.63
CA LEU A 191 34.80 -3.98 4.63
C LEU A 191 33.60 -3.10 4.28
N SER A 192 33.07 -3.24 3.06
CA SER A 192 31.83 -2.55 2.67
C SER A 192 30.88 -3.48 1.94
N GLY A 193 29.59 -3.36 2.22
CA GLY A 193 28.52 -4.10 1.55
C GLY A 193 27.32 -3.22 1.25
N TYR A 194 26.37 -3.72 0.46
CA TYR A 194 25.12 -3.00 0.18
C TYR A 194 24.06 -3.34 1.23
N GLN A 195 23.59 -2.31 1.92
CA GLN A 195 22.38 -2.36 2.74
C GLN A 195 21.20 -1.89 1.89
N TYR A 196 20.07 -2.56 2.01
CA TYR A 196 18.84 -2.19 1.33
C TYR A 196 17.86 -1.57 2.32
N TYR A 197 17.17 -0.52 1.89
CA TYR A 197 16.18 0.22 2.66
C TYR A 197 14.84 0.19 1.94
N ASP A 198 13.80 -0.20 2.64
CA ASP A 198 12.45 -0.19 2.07
C ASP A 198 11.90 1.23 2.15
N ILE A 199 11.70 1.83 0.98
CA ILE A 199 11.21 3.19 0.83
C ILE A 199 9.86 3.17 0.13
N ALA A 200 8.94 3.98 0.63
CA ALA A 200 7.72 4.33 -0.09
C ALA A 200 7.64 5.83 -0.31
N LEU A 201 7.25 6.24 -1.52
CA LEU A 201 6.99 7.61 -1.88
C LEU A 201 5.53 7.74 -2.22
N GLU A 202 4.92 8.83 -1.77
CA GLU A 202 3.50 9.03 -1.91
C GLU A 202 3.20 10.48 -2.27
N VAL A 203 2.32 10.65 -3.25
CA VAL A 203 1.70 11.94 -3.56
C VAL A 203 0.21 11.78 -3.37
N VAL A 204 -0.35 12.61 -2.49
CA VAL A 204 -1.78 12.68 -2.22
C VAL A 204 -2.28 14.05 -2.67
N GLU A 205 -3.36 14.06 -3.41
CA GLU A 205 -4.19 15.24 -3.61
C GLU A 205 -5.54 14.99 -2.98
N ARG A 206 -5.90 15.86 -2.04
CA ARG A 206 -7.19 15.82 -1.36
C ARG A 206 -7.68 17.23 -1.10
N ASP A 207 -8.95 17.49 -1.43
CA ASP A 207 -9.57 18.80 -1.21
C ASP A 207 -8.74 19.96 -1.81
N GLY A 208 -8.07 19.72 -2.95
CA GLY A 208 -7.18 20.67 -3.63
C GLY A 208 -5.83 20.92 -2.93
N VAL A 209 -5.53 20.21 -1.84
CA VAL A 209 -4.25 20.26 -1.14
C VAL A 209 -3.40 19.06 -1.54
N ARG A 210 -2.18 19.34 -1.98
CA ARG A 210 -1.22 18.34 -2.41
C ARG A 210 -0.12 18.14 -1.37
N GLN A 211 0.17 16.89 -1.05
CA GLN A 211 1.22 16.51 -0.11
C GLN A 211 2.18 15.50 -0.75
N LYS A 212 3.48 15.72 -0.56
CA LYS A 212 4.57 14.79 -0.90
C LYS A 212 5.00 14.10 0.38
N ILE A 213 4.96 12.78 0.43
CA ILE A 213 5.26 11.99 1.63
C ILE A 213 6.33 10.96 1.28
N VAL A 214 7.32 10.82 2.17
CA VAL A 214 8.31 9.75 2.14
C VAL A 214 8.12 8.84 3.35
N HIS A 215 8.30 7.54 3.14
CA HIS A 215 8.31 6.53 4.17
C HIS A 215 9.61 5.74 4.11
N LEU A 216 10.22 5.50 5.26
CA LEU A 216 11.42 4.68 5.42
C LEU A 216 11.18 3.64 6.51
N ASP A 217 11.41 2.37 6.22
CA ASP A 217 11.54 1.33 7.23
C ASP A 217 13.02 1.14 7.57
N TYR A 218 13.41 1.64 8.75
CA TYR A 218 14.78 1.58 9.26
C TYR A 218 14.95 0.39 10.20
N VAL A 219 15.91 -0.49 9.89
CA VAL A 219 16.16 -1.72 10.64
C VAL A 219 17.38 -1.53 11.55
N TYR A 220 17.21 -1.79 12.84
CA TYR A 220 18.24 -1.59 13.85
C TYR A 220 18.22 -2.71 14.90
N SER A 221 19.26 -2.77 15.73
CA SER A 221 19.33 -3.61 16.91
C SER A 221 18.91 -2.80 18.14
N SER A 222 17.99 -3.33 18.94
CA SER A 222 17.62 -2.75 20.23
C SER A 222 18.07 -3.67 21.36
N THR A 223 18.77 -3.10 22.34
CA THR A 223 19.14 -3.78 23.59
C THR A 223 18.34 -3.18 24.72
N CYS A 224 17.62 -4.01 25.47
CA CYS A 224 16.76 -3.53 26.55
C CYS A 224 17.60 -2.99 27.73
N PRO A 225 17.42 -1.71 28.13
CA PRO A 225 18.14 -1.12 29.26
C PRO A 225 17.96 -1.92 30.56
N CYS A 226 16.74 -2.37 30.86
CA CYS A 226 16.46 -3.20 32.04
C CYS A 226 17.24 -4.51 32.00
N SER A 227 17.30 -5.18 30.84
CA SER A 227 17.99 -6.45 30.73
C SER A 227 19.50 -6.29 30.88
N LEU A 228 20.06 -5.19 30.38
CA LEU A 228 21.47 -4.84 30.55
C LEU A 228 21.80 -4.61 32.03
N GLU A 229 21.03 -3.77 32.72
CA GLU A 229 21.21 -3.48 34.13
C GLU A 229 21.14 -4.74 35.01
N LEU A 230 20.13 -5.59 34.78
CA LEU A 230 19.97 -6.85 35.52
C LEU A 230 21.07 -7.87 35.21
N SER A 231 21.58 -7.89 33.99
CA SER A 231 22.71 -8.74 33.61
C SER A 231 23.99 -8.31 34.32
N GLU A 232 24.26 -7.00 34.37
CA GLU A 232 25.40 -6.45 35.11
C GLU A 232 25.28 -6.71 36.61
N HIS A 233 24.08 -6.54 37.19
CA HIS A 233 23.83 -6.89 38.58
C HIS A 233 24.13 -8.38 38.86
N ALA A 234 23.68 -9.31 38.00
CA ALA A 234 23.97 -10.73 38.16
C ALA A 234 25.47 -11.04 38.06
N ARG A 235 26.20 -10.38 37.16
CA ARG A 235 27.65 -10.51 37.02
C ARG A 235 28.38 -10.03 38.27
N GLN A 236 28.04 -8.83 38.74
CA GLN A 236 28.73 -8.18 39.86
C GLN A 236 28.43 -8.83 41.21
N PHE A 237 27.17 -9.13 41.51
CA PHE A 237 26.75 -9.56 42.85
C PHE A 237 26.58 -11.06 42.99
N ARG A 238 26.40 -11.80 41.88
CA ARG A 238 26.21 -13.26 41.91
C ARG A 238 27.34 -14.03 41.24
N GLY A 239 28.31 -13.34 40.63
CA GLY A 239 29.38 -13.97 39.84
C GLY A 239 28.83 -14.83 38.70
N GLN A 240 27.62 -14.54 38.22
CA GLN A 240 26.99 -15.31 37.15
C GLN A 240 27.19 -14.61 35.81
N LEU A 241 27.65 -15.36 34.82
CA LEU A 241 27.59 -14.90 33.45
C LEU A 241 26.11 -14.73 33.08
N ALA A 242 25.74 -13.52 32.70
CA ALA A 242 24.41 -13.17 32.21
C ALA A 242 24.56 -12.39 30.91
N THR A 243 23.67 -12.57 29.96
CA THR A 243 23.68 -11.87 28.67
C THR A 243 22.39 -11.07 28.55
N PRO A 244 22.45 -9.75 28.31
CA PRO A 244 21.25 -8.98 28.07
C PRO A 244 20.61 -9.40 26.75
N HIS A 245 19.28 -9.33 26.70
CA HIS A 245 18.60 -9.60 25.44
C HIS A 245 18.69 -8.38 24.51
N SER A 246 18.92 -8.69 23.24
CA SER A 246 18.94 -7.75 22.13
C SER A 246 18.22 -8.37 20.94
N GLN A 247 17.55 -7.55 20.14
CA GLN A 247 16.74 -8.04 19.03
C GLN A 247 16.79 -7.11 17.82
N ARG A 248 16.41 -7.65 16.66
CA ARG A 248 16.12 -6.82 15.48
C ARG A 248 14.85 -6.02 15.72
N SER A 249 14.84 -4.77 15.30
CA SER A 249 13.73 -3.83 15.46
C SER A 249 13.55 -3.04 14.18
N VAL A 250 12.33 -2.53 13.96
CA VAL A 250 12.00 -1.72 12.79
C VAL A 250 11.34 -0.42 13.25
N ALA A 251 11.79 0.69 12.68
CA ALA A 251 11.12 1.99 12.80
C ALA A 251 10.64 2.43 11.42
N ARG A 252 9.33 2.58 11.25
CA ARG A 252 8.73 3.21 10.08
C ARG A 252 8.62 4.70 10.32
N LEU A 253 9.43 5.48 9.61
CA LEU A 253 9.42 6.93 9.60
C LEU A 253 8.58 7.37 8.41
N SER A 254 7.49 8.10 8.63
CA SER A 254 6.66 8.70 7.58
C SER A 254 6.74 10.21 7.71
N ALA A 255 7.14 10.94 6.68
CA ALA A 255 7.39 12.37 6.73
C ALA A 255 6.80 13.09 5.52
N VAL A 256 6.07 14.18 5.76
CA VAL A 256 5.68 15.13 4.71
C VAL A 256 6.90 15.96 4.35
N ILE A 257 7.20 16.08 3.07
CA ILE A 257 8.24 16.97 2.57
C ILE A 257 7.72 18.41 2.61
N ALA A 258 8.44 19.28 3.31
CA ALA A 258 8.10 20.69 3.40
C ALA A 258 8.19 21.36 2.00
N PRO A 259 7.29 22.32 1.69
CA PRO A 259 7.37 23.08 0.44
C PRO A 259 8.58 24.01 0.45
N ASP A 260 9.07 24.34 -0.75
CA ASP A 260 10.14 25.32 -0.98
C ASP A 260 11.47 25.04 -0.26
N THR A 261 11.72 23.79 0.13
CA THR A 261 13.00 23.38 0.72
C THR A 261 13.91 22.68 -0.30
N PRO A 262 15.23 22.61 -0.06
CA PRO A 262 16.12 21.76 -0.84
C PRO A 262 15.65 20.30 -0.85
N ILE A 263 16.13 19.52 -1.84
CA ILE A 263 15.83 18.10 -1.95
C ILE A 263 16.25 17.38 -0.65
N LEU A 264 15.32 16.62 -0.07
CA LEU A 264 15.60 15.61 0.94
C LEU A 264 15.91 14.30 0.22
N TRP A 265 17.19 13.91 0.21
CA TRP A 265 17.61 12.66 -0.40
C TRP A 265 17.20 11.47 0.47
N PHE A 266 17.06 10.29 -0.13
CA PHE A 266 16.78 9.06 0.62
C PHE A 266 17.91 8.77 1.62
N GLU A 267 19.14 9.00 1.18
CA GLU A 267 20.36 8.91 1.96
C GLU A 267 20.33 9.84 3.17
N ASP A 268 19.79 11.06 3.04
CA ASP A 268 19.68 12.01 4.17
C ASP A 268 18.74 11.49 5.24
N LEU A 269 17.60 10.89 4.87
CA LEU A 269 16.63 10.32 5.81
C LEU A 269 17.19 9.07 6.52
N VAL A 270 17.95 8.25 5.78
CA VAL A 270 18.66 7.09 6.35
C VAL A 270 19.75 7.54 7.33
N GLU A 271 20.55 8.55 6.96
CA GLU A 271 21.59 9.10 7.82
C GLU A 271 21.01 9.77 9.07
N LEU A 272 19.87 10.45 8.94
CA LEU A 272 19.10 10.99 10.07
C LEU A 272 18.67 9.86 11.02
N ALA A 273 18.09 8.78 10.49
CA ALA A 273 17.69 7.62 11.29
C ALA A 273 18.90 6.96 12.00
N ARG A 274 20.01 6.78 11.27
CA ARG A 274 21.26 6.25 11.82
C ARG A 274 21.87 7.15 12.89
N SER A 275 21.78 8.46 12.73
CA SER A 275 22.24 9.40 13.76
C SER A 275 21.38 9.35 15.01
N ALA A 276 20.06 9.13 14.86
CA ALA A 276 19.13 9.04 15.98
C ALA A 276 19.29 7.74 16.77
N VAL A 277 19.44 6.61 16.05
CA VAL A 277 19.64 5.29 16.64
C VAL A 277 20.80 4.60 15.89
N PRO A 278 22.03 4.59 16.47
CA PRO A 278 23.25 4.22 15.74
C PRO A 278 23.45 2.73 15.53
N THR A 279 22.59 1.89 16.10
CA THR A 279 22.71 0.42 16.12
C THR A 279 22.13 -0.23 14.86
N GLU A 280 22.35 0.37 13.69
CA GLU A 280 21.95 -0.21 12.40
C GLU A 280 22.54 -1.61 12.21
N THR A 281 21.76 -2.52 11.62
CA THR A 281 22.28 -3.85 11.25
C THR A 281 23.46 -3.74 10.28
N GLN A 282 24.50 -4.54 10.50
CA GLN A 282 25.70 -4.56 9.68
C GLN A 282 25.55 -5.53 8.49
N VAL A 283 26.09 -5.15 7.32
CA VAL A 283 26.02 -5.96 6.09
C VAL A 283 27.13 -7.00 6.02
N MET A 284 28.39 -6.55 6.12
CA MET A 284 29.58 -7.38 6.13
C MET A 284 30.28 -7.18 7.46
N VAL A 285 30.80 -8.26 8.05
CA VAL A 285 31.48 -8.19 9.35
C VAL A 285 32.63 -9.18 9.41
N LYS A 286 33.66 -8.83 10.17
CA LYS A 286 34.65 -9.72 10.75
C LYS A 286 34.51 -9.74 12.27
N ARG A 287 35.35 -10.53 12.95
CA ARG A 287 35.35 -10.67 14.42
C ARG A 287 35.45 -9.32 15.14
N GLU A 288 36.30 -8.42 14.63
CA GLU A 288 36.48 -7.08 15.17
C GLU A 288 35.22 -6.21 15.04
N ASP A 289 34.43 -6.38 13.97
CA ASP A 289 33.16 -5.68 13.75
C ASP A 289 32.05 -6.24 14.64
N GLU A 290 31.99 -7.57 14.80
CA GLU A 290 31.03 -8.21 15.71
C GLU A 290 31.23 -7.73 17.16
N GLN A 291 32.49 -7.63 17.60
CA GLN A 291 32.82 -7.05 18.90
C GLN A 291 32.42 -5.58 18.97
N ALA A 292 32.74 -4.79 17.93
CA ALA A 292 32.38 -3.37 17.86
C ALA A 292 30.87 -3.18 17.95
N PHE A 293 30.09 -4.04 17.29
CA PHE A 293 28.64 -3.97 17.29
C PHE A 293 28.06 -4.35 18.65
N ALA A 294 28.63 -5.34 19.33
CA ALA A 294 28.24 -5.67 20.71
C ALA A 294 28.50 -4.51 21.68
N GLU A 295 29.67 -3.85 21.55
CA GLU A 295 30.00 -2.64 22.33
C GLU A 295 29.07 -1.47 22.00
N LEU A 296 28.75 -1.26 20.72
CA LEU A 296 27.83 -0.21 20.26
C LEU A 296 26.43 -0.40 20.83
N ASN A 297 25.92 -1.64 20.83
CA ASN A 297 24.63 -1.99 21.44
C ASN A 297 24.63 -1.75 22.94
N ALA A 298 25.69 -2.16 23.64
CA ALA A 298 25.82 -1.96 25.08
C ALA A 298 25.93 -0.47 25.46
N ALA A 299 26.51 0.36 24.57
CA ALA A 299 26.61 1.80 24.76
C ALA A 299 25.30 2.55 24.47
N ASN A 300 24.37 1.94 23.71
CA ASN A 300 23.11 2.56 23.29
C ASN A 300 21.90 1.65 23.61
N PRO A 301 21.70 1.24 24.88
CA PRO A 301 20.49 0.51 25.24
C PRO A 301 19.27 1.42 25.12
N ILE A 302 18.15 0.89 24.64
CA ILE A 302 17.01 1.71 24.22
C ILE A 302 15.67 1.00 24.45
N PHE A 303 14.72 1.72 25.05
CA PHE A 303 13.31 1.30 25.08
C PHE A 303 12.58 1.70 23.79
N VAL A 304 11.47 1.04 23.48
CA VAL A 304 10.69 1.34 22.25
C VAL A 304 10.11 2.77 22.26
N GLU A 305 9.83 3.31 23.44
CA GLU A 305 9.39 4.69 23.64
C GLU A 305 10.51 5.69 23.37
N ASP A 306 11.74 5.37 23.80
CA ASP A 306 12.89 6.24 23.60
C ASP A 306 13.35 6.22 22.14
N ALA A 307 13.24 5.08 21.45
CA ALA A 307 13.43 5.01 20.00
C ALA A 307 12.47 5.98 19.28
N ALA A 308 11.17 5.94 19.59
CA ALA A 308 10.21 6.86 19.00
C ALA A 308 10.55 8.34 19.28
N ARG A 309 10.98 8.66 20.50
CA ARG A 309 11.39 10.02 20.89
C ARG A 309 12.66 10.49 20.17
N LEU A 310 13.67 9.63 20.03
CA LEU A 310 14.93 9.96 19.37
C LEU A 310 14.73 10.21 17.88
N PHE A 311 13.96 9.36 17.18
CA PHE A 311 13.59 9.62 15.79
C PHE A 311 12.78 10.91 15.65
N THR A 312 11.83 11.16 16.56
CA THR A 312 11.04 12.41 16.58
C THR A 312 11.94 13.63 16.71
N GLN A 313 12.88 13.62 17.65
CA GLN A 313 13.84 14.72 17.85
C GLN A 313 14.65 14.98 16.57
N ALA A 314 15.11 13.93 15.90
CA ALA A 314 15.89 14.05 14.67
C ALA A 314 15.03 14.61 13.51
N LEU A 315 13.78 14.15 13.37
CA LEU A 315 12.84 14.65 12.36
C LEU A 315 12.44 16.11 12.61
N GLU A 316 12.20 16.51 13.87
CA GLU A 316 11.88 17.92 14.22
C GLU A 316 13.04 18.89 13.95
N ALA A 317 14.28 18.40 13.94
CA ALA A 317 15.46 19.22 13.70
C ALA A 317 15.70 19.52 12.21
N ASP A 318 15.12 18.75 11.28
CA ASP A 318 15.28 18.95 9.84
C ASP A 318 14.16 19.82 9.25
N GLN A 319 14.51 21.02 8.79
CA GLN A 319 13.55 22.00 8.25
C GLN A 319 12.87 21.54 6.94
N ARG A 320 13.39 20.50 6.28
CA ARG A 320 12.79 19.90 5.08
C ARG A 320 11.60 18.98 5.41
N ILE A 321 11.36 18.71 6.69
CA ILE A 321 10.32 17.81 7.17
C ILE A 321 9.19 18.61 7.82
N GLY A 322 7.96 18.36 7.35
CA GLY A 322 6.73 18.91 7.92
C GLY A 322 6.10 17.96 8.95
N ASP A 323 4.82 17.65 8.78
CA ASP A 323 4.15 16.62 9.60
C ASP A 323 4.85 15.27 9.45
N PHE A 324 4.87 14.47 10.51
CA PHE A 324 5.48 13.14 10.48
C PHE A 324 4.86 12.17 11.48
N ARG A 325 5.14 10.88 11.27
CA ARG A 325 4.80 9.79 12.17
C ARG A 325 5.96 8.82 12.28
N VAL A 326 6.27 8.43 13.52
CA VAL A 326 7.21 7.37 13.87
C VAL A 326 6.40 6.20 14.42
N VAL A 327 6.58 5.03 13.82
CA VAL A 327 6.09 3.77 14.39
C VAL A 327 7.27 2.85 14.64
N ALA A 328 7.52 2.47 15.88
CA ALA A 328 8.61 1.57 16.24
C ALA A 328 8.05 0.22 16.73
N SER A 329 8.72 -0.85 16.33
CA SER A 329 8.46 -2.22 16.81
C SER A 329 9.77 -2.87 17.22
N HIS A 330 9.88 -3.23 18.50
CA HIS A 330 10.95 -4.07 19.03
C HIS A 330 10.49 -5.52 19.02
N GLN A 331 11.15 -6.38 18.24
CA GLN A 331 10.80 -7.79 18.11
C GLN A 331 11.32 -8.56 19.32
N GLU A 332 10.61 -8.49 20.43
CA GLU A 332 11.07 -8.98 21.73
C GLU A 332 11.54 -10.43 21.65
N SER A 333 12.78 -10.66 22.06
CA SER A 333 13.38 -12.00 22.06
C SER A 333 12.99 -12.83 23.28
N LEU A 334 12.57 -12.17 24.38
CA LEU A 334 12.12 -12.83 25.61
C LEU A 334 10.61 -13.18 25.60
N HIS A 335 9.83 -12.50 24.76
CA HIS A 335 8.38 -12.61 24.71
C HIS A 335 7.90 -13.18 23.37
N SER A 336 6.68 -13.69 23.33
CA SER A 336 6.04 -14.16 22.09
C SER A 336 5.23 -13.06 21.39
N HIS A 337 5.55 -11.80 21.67
CA HIS A 337 4.90 -10.60 21.14
C HIS A 337 5.87 -9.43 21.14
N ASP A 338 5.64 -8.45 20.27
CA ASP A 338 6.52 -7.29 20.10
C ASP A 338 6.10 -6.13 21.02
N ALA A 339 7.08 -5.32 21.42
CA ALA A 339 6.83 -4.03 22.05
C ALA A 339 6.72 -2.95 20.97
N VAL A 340 5.65 -2.16 20.98
CA VAL A 340 5.35 -1.19 19.92
C VAL A 340 5.10 0.21 20.45
N SER A 341 5.44 1.23 19.66
CA SER A 341 5.11 2.62 19.94
C SER A 341 4.73 3.38 18.66
N VAL A 342 3.86 4.38 18.81
CA VAL A 342 3.45 5.30 17.73
C VAL A 342 3.56 6.73 18.27
N LEU A 343 4.21 7.60 17.52
CA LEU A 343 4.27 9.03 17.79
C LEU A 343 3.98 9.80 16.50
N THR A 344 3.05 10.74 16.57
CA THR A 344 2.68 11.60 15.44
C THR A 344 2.92 13.08 15.79
N ARG A 345 3.40 13.86 14.81
CA ARG A 345 3.45 15.32 14.83
C ARG A 345 2.68 15.87 13.64
N GLY A 346 1.81 16.83 13.92
CA GLY A 346 0.92 17.45 12.93
C GLY A 346 -0.30 16.60 12.56
N PRO A 347 -1.28 17.18 11.86
CA PRO A 347 -2.57 16.54 11.56
C PRO A 347 -2.50 15.43 10.51
N THR A 348 -1.51 15.42 9.60
CA THR A 348 -1.51 14.55 8.41
C THR A 348 -1.60 13.06 8.73
N PHE A 349 -0.98 12.61 9.83
CA PHE A 349 -0.96 11.20 10.22
C PHE A 349 -1.78 10.91 11.50
N GLU A 350 -2.56 11.88 11.96
CA GLU A 350 -3.39 11.72 13.15
C GLU A 350 -4.53 10.73 12.86
N SER A 351 -4.74 9.77 13.76
CA SER A 351 -5.81 8.78 13.62
C SER A 351 -6.31 8.35 14.99
N THR A 352 -7.64 8.34 15.17
CA THR A 352 -8.27 7.87 16.41
C THR A 352 -8.19 6.34 16.53
N SER A 353 -8.23 5.63 15.41
CA SER A 353 -8.11 4.18 15.34
C SER A 353 -6.90 3.80 14.52
N LEU A 354 -6.20 2.74 14.96
CA LEU A 354 -5.11 2.14 14.21
C LEU A 354 -5.63 0.98 13.35
N ASP A 355 -5.06 0.81 12.16
CA ASP A 355 -5.34 -0.37 11.33
C ASP A 355 -4.94 -1.64 12.10
N PRO A 356 -5.80 -2.69 12.17
CA PRO A 356 -5.49 -3.92 12.89
C PRO A 356 -4.20 -4.64 12.45
N ARG A 357 -3.69 -4.34 11.25
CA ARG A 357 -2.45 -4.90 10.69
C ARG A 357 -1.31 -3.88 10.62
N LEU A 358 -1.43 -2.69 11.22
CA LEU A 358 -0.39 -1.66 11.22
C LEU A 358 0.98 -2.24 11.61
N PHE A 359 1.04 -2.92 12.76
CA PHE A 359 2.28 -3.50 13.30
C PHE A 359 2.69 -4.79 12.59
N ALA A 360 1.77 -5.49 11.93
CA ALA A 360 2.05 -6.75 11.24
C ALA A 360 3.00 -6.59 10.05
N SER A 361 3.28 -5.35 9.62
CA SER A 361 4.24 -5.04 8.56
C SER A 361 5.57 -4.47 9.07
N LEU A 362 5.76 -4.32 10.39
CA LEU A 362 6.98 -3.78 11.01
C LEU A 362 7.93 -4.90 11.40
N PHE A 363 8.24 -5.75 10.43
CA PHE A 363 9.25 -6.77 10.57
C PHE A 363 10.11 -6.82 9.32
N HIS A 364 11.38 -7.17 9.51
CA HIS A 364 12.29 -7.34 8.38
C HIS A 364 11.92 -8.62 7.64
N VAL A 365 11.48 -8.49 6.40
CA VAL A 365 11.26 -9.61 5.47
C VAL A 365 12.63 -9.90 4.83
N GLY A 366 13.22 -11.03 5.20
CA GLY A 366 14.59 -11.40 4.82
C GLY A 366 14.79 -11.78 3.37
#